data_AF-A0A815L6V5-F1
#
_entry.id   AF-A0A815L6V5-F1
#
_cell.length_a   1.000
_cell.length_b   1.000
_cell.length_c   1.000
_cell.angle_alpha   90.00
_cell.angle_beta   90.00
_cell.angle_gamma   90.00
#
_symmetry.space_group_name_H-M   'P 1'
#
loop_
_entity.id
_entity.type
_entity.pdbx_description
1 polymer ?
#
loop_
_entity_poly.entity_id
_entity_poly.type
_entity_poly.pdbx_seq_one_letter_code
_entity_poly.pdbx_strand_id
1 'polypeptide(L)'
;MDTKNNPYDSTAQHHLFHLRLFNLYATCTTDERVAIVRLFSKFESASEVQRQWSNHFDTTPPHLATISSINRKFDENGTVEDSPDNGRPTILSKEKLEEAEEMVTSNPQLSIRQGAARAVLLHYISATLLGK
;
A
#
# COMPACT_ATOMS: atom_id res chain seq x y z
N MET A 1 -16.91 31.81 -27.19
CA MET A 1 -17.01 31.76 -25.71
C MET A 1 -15.80 31.01 -25.21
N ASP A 2 -14.82 31.77 -24.72
CA ASP A 2 -13.54 31.29 -24.22
C ASP A 2 -13.72 30.59 -22.87
N THR A 3 -13.41 29.30 -22.81
CA THR A 3 -13.42 28.49 -21.58
C THR A 3 -12.05 28.46 -20.92
N LYS A 4 -11.30 29.57 -20.98
CA LYS A 4 -10.04 29.72 -20.24
C LYS A 4 -10.31 30.55 -18.99
N ASN A 5 -10.49 29.84 -17.87
CA ASN A 5 -10.27 30.26 -16.47
C ASN A 5 -11.29 29.57 -15.55
N ASN A 6 -11.16 28.26 -15.35
CA ASN A 6 -11.68 27.62 -14.15
C ASN A 6 -10.51 27.54 -13.14
N PRO A 7 -10.53 28.32 -12.05
CA PRO A 7 -9.49 28.30 -11.02
C PRO A 7 -9.53 27.04 -10.15
N TYR A 8 -10.49 26.13 -10.37
CA TYR A 8 -10.61 24.82 -9.75
C TYR A 8 -10.55 23.70 -10.80
N ASP A 9 -9.46 23.61 -11.55
CA ASP A 9 -9.04 22.32 -12.13
C ASP A 9 -8.53 21.41 -10.99
N SER A 10 -9.50 20.96 -10.20
CA SER A 10 -9.35 20.06 -9.05
C SER A 10 -8.65 18.76 -9.42
N THR A 11 -8.74 18.35 -10.69
CA THR A 11 -8.13 17.10 -11.17
C THR A 11 -6.61 17.21 -11.20
N ALA A 12 -6.06 18.34 -11.63
CA ALA A 12 -4.61 18.56 -11.63
C ALA A 12 -4.04 18.68 -10.21
N GLN A 13 -4.74 19.36 -9.29
CA GLN A 13 -4.30 19.51 -7.90
C GLN A 13 -4.44 18.22 -7.09
N HIS A 14 -5.50 17.43 -7.30
CA HIS A 14 -5.70 16.14 -6.64
C HIS A 14 -4.74 15.07 -7.18
N HIS A 15 -4.41 15.12 -8.47
CA HIS A 15 -3.41 14.23 -9.05
C HIS A 15 -1.99 14.59 -8.57
N LEU A 16 -1.67 15.88 -8.45
CA LEU A 16 -0.43 16.36 -7.82
C LEU A 16 -0.37 16.01 -6.32
N PHE A 17 -1.50 15.93 -5.61
CA PHE A 17 -1.55 15.51 -4.20
C PHE A 17 -1.30 14.00 -4.04
N HIS A 18 -1.90 13.16 -4.88
CA HIS A 18 -1.63 11.72 -4.90
C HIS A 18 -0.18 11.41 -5.31
N LEU A 19 0.35 12.12 -6.31
CA LEU A 19 1.75 11.99 -6.70
C LEU A 19 2.69 12.53 -5.61
N ARG A 20 2.32 13.58 -4.85
CA ARG A 20 3.09 14.07 -3.69
C ARG A 20 3.11 13.13 -2.50
N LEU A 21 2.00 12.42 -2.24
CA LEU A 21 1.96 11.42 -1.16
C LEU A 21 2.73 10.15 -1.52
N PHE A 22 2.79 9.78 -2.80
CA PHE A 22 3.66 8.71 -3.28
C PHE A 22 5.14 9.13 -3.36
N ASN A 23 5.44 10.39 -3.68
CA ASN A 23 6.82 10.93 -3.73
C ASN A 23 7.40 11.34 -2.35
N LEU A 24 6.61 11.31 -1.26
CA LEU A 24 7.15 11.55 0.08
C LEU A 24 8.03 10.38 0.59
N TYR A 25 7.98 9.26 -0.12
CA TYR A 25 8.84 8.11 0.04
C TYR A 25 9.94 8.21 -1.01
N ALA A 26 11.06 8.85 -0.68
CA ALA A 26 12.30 8.59 -1.40
C ALA A 26 12.46 7.06 -1.46
N THR A 27 12.50 6.52 -2.67
CA THR A 27 12.68 5.08 -2.91
C THR A 27 14.07 4.73 -2.41
N CYS A 28 14.16 4.42 -1.11
CA CYS A 28 15.38 3.96 -0.51
C CYS A 28 15.74 2.63 -1.17
N THR A 29 16.95 2.53 -1.68
CA THR A 29 17.50 1.25 -2.12
C THR A 29 17.51 0.26 -0.95
N THR A 30 17.61 -1.04 -1.24
CA THR A 30 17.69 -2.05 -0.17
C THR A 30 18.88 -1.79 0.76
N ASP A 31 20.03 -1.38 0.23
CA ASP A 31 21.22 -1.03 1.04
C ASP A 31 20.98 0.17 1.95
N GLU A 32 20.33 1.21 1.43
CA GLU A 32 19.90 2.38 2.21
C GLU A 32 18.95 1.95 3.35
N ARG A 33 18.01 1.04 3.10
CA ARG A 33 17.10 0.51 4.13
C ARG A 33 17.82 -0.31 5.19
N VAL A 34 18.80 -1.14 4.80
CA VAL A 34 19.66 -1.86 5.75
C VAL A 34 20.39 -0.86 6.65
N ALA A 35 20.95 0.19 6.08
CA ALA A 35 21.65 1.22 6.84
C ALA A 35 20.71 1.96 7.80
N ILE A 36 19.47 2.28 7.37
CA ILE A 36 18.43 2.86 8.23
C ILE A 36 18.20 1.97 9.45
N VAL A 37 17.93 0.68 9.27
CA VAL A 37 17.67 -0.25 10.38
C VAL A 37 18.88 -0.35 11.31
N ARG A 38 20.10 -0.42 10.78
CA ARG A 38 21.33 -0.47 11.59
C ARG A 38 21.51 0.81 12.42
N LEU A 39 21.35 1.98 11.81
CA LEU A 39 21.46 3.25 12.51
C LEU A 39 20.34 3.41 13.54
N PHE A 40 19.11 3.01 13.19
CA PHE A 40 17.97 3.07 14.10
C PHE A 40 18.17 2.13 15.30
N SER A 41 18.70 0.92 15.11
CA SER A 41 19.03 0.03 16.23
C SER A 41 20.11 0.57 17.17
N LYS A 42 20.94 1.51 16.69
CA LYS A 42 22.03 2.10 17.48
C LYS A 42 21.57 3.33 18.27
N PHE A 43 20.69 4.13 17.68
CA PHE A 43 20.31 5.45 18.21
C PHE A 43 18.85 5.54 18.66
N GLU A 44 18.01 4.58 18.27
CA GLU A 44 16.57 4.51 18.56
C GLU A 44 15.80 5.80 18.19
N SER A 45 16.31 6.56 17.22
CA SER A 45 15.81 7.89 16.88
C SER A 45 15.93 8.17 15.38
N ALA A 46 14.79 8.40 14.72
CA ALA A 46 14.75 8.75 13.30
C ALA A 46 15.53 10.05 12.98
N SER A 47 15.52 11.01 13.92
CA SER A 47 16.25 12.28 13.77
C SER A 47 17.76 12.07 13.77
N GLU A 48 18.26 11.15 14.60
CA GLU A 48 19.68 10.79 14.60
C GLU A 48 20.05 9.99 13.34
N VAL A 49 19.18 9.11 12.85
CA VAL A 49 19.39 8.43 11.56
C VAL A 49 19.55 9.44 10.41
N GLN A 50 18.71 10.49 10.35
CA GLN A 50 18.88 11.55 9.34
C GLN A 50 20.20 12.31 9.50
N ARG A 51 20.60 12.63 10.73
CA ARG A 51 21.87 13.33 11.01
C ARG A 51 23.09 12.52 10.60
N GLN A 52 23.04 11.21 10.80
CA GLN A 52 24.13 10.30 10.46
C GLN A 52 24.12 9.90 8.99
N TRP A 53 23.08 10.26 8.22
CA TRP A 53 22.92 9.85 6.83
C TRP A 53 24.11 10.24 5.95
N SER A 54 24.56 11.49 6.07
CA SER A 54 25.69 12.02 5.28
C SER A 54 27.02 11.32 5.55
N ASN A 55 27.12 10.52 6.61
CA ASN A 55 28.32 9.72 6.89
C ASN A 55 28.33 8.39 6.10
N HIS A 56 27.18 7.99 5.57
CA HIS A 56 26.98 6.72 4.87
C HIS A 56 26.65 6.90 3.39
N PHE A 57 25.92 7.95 3.03
CA PHE A 57 25.46 8.20 1.68
C PHE A 57 25.56 9.69 1.31
N ASP A 58 25.91 9.96 0.06
CA ASP A 58 25.89 11.31 -0.52
C ASP A 58 24.49 11.74 -1.00
N THR A 59 23.46 10.95 -0.69
CA THR A 59 22.07 11.19 -1.09
C THR A 59 21.34 12.04 -0.06
N THR A 60 20.19 12.59 -0.45
CA THR A 60 19.31 13.30 0.49
C THR A 60 18.74 12.30 1.49
N PRO A 61 18.80 12.58 2.82
CA PRO A 61 18.27 11.67 3.82
C PRO A 61 16.77 11.43 3.62
N PRO A 62 16.28 10.20 3.85
CA PRO A 62 14.85 9.91 3.82
C PRO A 62 14.11 10.70 4.89
N HIS A 63 12.83 11.00 4.65
CA HIS A 63 11.99 11.68 5.64
C HIS A 63 11.86 10.86 6.93
N LEU A 64 11.69 11.52 8.09
CA LEU A 64 11.56 10.87 9.39
C LEU A 64 10.46 9.80 9.41
N ALA A 65 9.30 10.11 8.81
CA ALA A 65 8.19 9.16 8.69
C ALA A 65 8.57 7.91 7.88
N THR A 66 9.41 8.05 6.85
CA THR A 66 9.92 6.95 6.03
C THR A 66 10.85 6.07 6.86
N ILE A 67 11.76 6.67 7.62
CA ILE A 67 12.67 5.96 8.54
C ILE A 67 11.88 5.14 9.57
N SER A 68 10.90 5.76 10.24
CA SER A 68 10.06 5.07 11.23
C SER A 68 9.22 3.96 10.59
N SER A 69 8.69 4.18 9.39
CA SER A 69 7.91 3.17 8.66
C SER A 69 8.76 1.97 8.27
N ILE A 70 9.99 2.19 7.79
CA ILE A 70 10.94 1.11 7.47
C ILE A 70 11.26 0.30 8.72
N ASN A 71 11.58 0.96 9.84
CA ASN A 71 11.90 0.24 11.07
C ASN A 71 10.71 -0.57 11.59
N ARG A 72 9.50 0.02 11.58
CA ARG A 72 8.28 -0.71 11.97
C ARG A 72 8.05 -1.94 11.11
N LYS A 73 8.17 -1.83 9.78
CA LYS A 73 8.03 -2.97 8.86
C LYS A 73 9.08 -4.04 9.12
N PHE A 74 10.31 -3.63 9.46
CA PHE A 74 11.37 -4.55 9.85
C PHE A 74 11.04 -5.27 11.15
N ASP A 75 10.52 -4.58 12.16
CA ASP A 75 10.10 -5.18 13.44
C ASP A 75 8.93 -6.17 13.24
N GLU A 76 8.00 -5.86 12.34
CA GLU A 76 6.83 -6.70 12.03
C GLU A 76 7.19 -7.94 11.18
N ASN A 77 8.02 -7.77 10.14
CA ASN A 77 8.22 -8.79 9.11
C ASN A 77 9.63 -9.40 9.10
N GLY A 78 10.58 -8.82 9.83
CA GLY A 78 11.98 -9.24 9.87
C GLY A 78 12.76 -8.98 8.57
N THR A 79 12.24 -8.15 7.66
CA THR A 79 12.86 -7.89 6.35
C THR A 79 12.82 -6.41 5.98
N VAL A 80 13.84 -5.98 5.25
CA VAL A 80 13.94 -4.65 4.63
C VAL A 80 13.54 -4.64 3.16
N GLU A 81 13.25 -5.82 2.60
CA GLU A 81 12.83 -5.96 1.20
C GLU A 81 11.48 -5.29 0.98
N ASP A 82 11.27 -4.83 -0.25
CA ASP A 82 9.94 -4.38 -0.64
C ASP A 82 8.93 -5.51 -0.51
N SER A 83 7.75 -5.15 -0.03
CA SER A 83 6.62 -6.07 -0.11
C SER A 83 6.33 -6.34 -1.58
N PRO A 84 6.07 -7.60 -1.96
CA PRO A 84 5.66 -7.91 -3.32
C PRO A 84 4.45 -7.05 -3.69
N ASP A 85 4.39 -6.62 -4.96
CA ASP A 85 3.23 -5.89 -5.47
C ASP A 85 1.97 -6.74 -5.28
N ASN A 86 1.20 -6.41 -4.24
CA ASN A 86 -0.09 -7.04 -3.94
C ASN A 86 -1.17 -6.47 -4.87
N GLY A 87 -0.88 -6.43 -6.17
CA GLY A 87 -1.85 -6.05 -7.20
C GLY A 87 -3.11 -6.93 -7.11
N ARG A 88 -4.13 -6.58 -7.90
CA ARG A 88 -5.36 -7.39 -7.93
C ARG A 88 -4.99 -8.85 -8.22
N PRO A 89 -5.37 -9.81 -7.33
CA PRO A 89 -5.12 -11.21 -7.57
C PRO A 89 -5.70 -11.61 -8.92
N THR A 90 -4.84 -12.05 -9.84
CA THR A 90 -5.26 -12.48 -11.18
C THR A 90 -5.66 -13.95 -11.17
N ILE A 91 -5.15 -14.71 -10.19
CA ILE A 91 -5.47 -16.11 -9.99
C ILE A 91 -6.53 -16.19 -8.88
N LEU A 92 -7.68 -16.77 -9.22
CA LEU A 92 -8.75 -17.08 -8.27
C LEU A 92 -8.29 -18.22 -7.35
N SER A 93 -8.49 -18.06 -6.05
CA SER A 93 -8.27 -19.17 -5.12
C SER A 93 -9.31 -20.27 -5.38
N LYS A 94 -8.95 -21.52 -5.06
CA LYS A 94 -9.87 -22.66 -5.18
C LYS A 94 -11.16 -22.44 -4.42
N GLU A 95 -11.05 -21.87 -3.22
CA GLU A 95 -12.19 -21.48 -2.37
C GLU A 95 -13.13 -20.50 -3.08
N LYS A 96 -12.58 -19.46 -3.72
CA LYS A 96 -13.39 -18.46 -4.45
C LYS A 96 -14.04 -19.04 -5.71
N LEU A 97 -13.41 -20.05 -6.32
CA LEU A 97 -13.98 -20.79 -7.43
C LEU A 97 -15.16 -21.65 -6.97
N GLU A 98 -14.98 -22.43 -5.90
CA GLU A 98 -16.02 -23.28 -5.30
C GLU A 98 -17.22 -22.44 -4.83
N GLU A 99 -16.99 -21.28 -4.20
CA GLU A 99 -18.04 -20.34 -3.80
C GLU A 99 -18.86 -19.83 -5.01
N ALA A 100 -18.18 -19.54 -6.12
CA ALA A 100 -18.84 -19.10 -7.34
C ALA A 100 -19.65 -20.23 -8.00
N GLU A 101 -19.12 -21.46 -8.03
CA GLU A 101 -19.80 -22.64 -8.54
C GLU A 101 -21.06 -22.97 -7.73
N GLU A 102 -20.98 -22.91 -6.40
CA GLU A 102 -22.11 -23.15 -5.51
C GLU A 102 -23.23 -22.12 -5.70
N MET A 103 -22.87 -20.84 -5.86
CA MET A 103 -23.85 -19.76 -6.12
C MET A 103 -24.60 -19.97 -7.44
N VAL A 104 -23.90 -20.38 -8.49
CA VAL A 104 -24.51 -20.62 -9.81
C VAL A 104 -25.37 -21.88 -9.78
N THR A 105 -24.90 -22.93 -9.12
CA THR A 105 -25.61 -24.22 -9.02
C THR A 105 -26.88 -24.08 -8.17
N SER A 106 -26.80 -23.38 -7.04
CA SER A 106 -27.93 -23.21 -6.10
C SER A 106 -28.99 -22.24 -6.62
N ASN A 107 -28.64 -21.36 -7.56
CA ASN A 107 -29.59 -20.40 -8.12
C ASN A 107 -29.29 -20.10 -9.60
N PRO A 108 -29.68 -21.00 -10.52
CA PRO A 108 -29.32 -20.92 -11.94
C PRO A 108 -29.98 -19.75 -12.68
N GLN A 109 -30.94 -19.06 -12.06
CA GLN A 109 -31.58 -17.85 -12.59
C GLN A 109 -30.75 -16.58 -12.33
N LEU A 110 -29.68 -16.66 -11.53
CA LEU A 110 -28.82 -15.52 -11.28
C LEU A 110 -27.99 -15.18 -12.52
N SER A 111 -28.11 -13.93 -12.95
CA SER A 111 -27.15 -13.38 -13.91
C SER A 111 -25.77 -13.28 -13.28
N ILE A 112 -24.72 -13.37 -14.10
CA ILE A 112 -23.31 -13.23 -13.70
C ILE A 112 -23.10 -11.95 -12.87
N ARG A 113 -23.75 -10.85 -13.27
CA ARG A 113 -23.66 -9.55 -12.57
C ARG A 113 -24.26 -9.61 -11.16
N GLN A 114 -25.40 -10.28 -10.99
CA GLN A 114 -26.04 -10.43 -9.68
C GLN A 114 -25.26 -11.38 -8.77
N GLY A 115 -24.71 -12.46 -9.33
CA GLY A 115 -23.82 -13.38 -8.61
C GLY A 115 -22.58 -12.66 -8.08
N ALA A 116 -21.90 -11.90 -8.93
CA ALA A 116 -20.72 -11.11 -8.53
C ALA A 116 -21.04 -10.08 -7.44
N ALA A 117 -22.16 -9.36 -7.56
CA ALA A 117 -22.57 -8.38 -6.55
C ALA A 117 -22.86 -9.03 -5.19
N ARG A 118 -23.46 -10.23 -5.19
CA ARG A 118 -23.72 -11.00 -3.95
C ARG A 118 -22.45 -11.52 -3.31
N ALA A 119 -21.52 -12.06 -4.10
CA ALA A 119 -20.22 -12.52 -3.60
C ALA A 119 -19.46 -11.40 -2.86
N VAL A 120 -19.45 -10.19 -3.43
CA VAL A 120 -18.82 -9.01 -2.81
C VAL A 120 -19.51 -8.64 -1.49
N LEU A 121 -20.84 -8.66 -1.45
CA LEU A 121 -21.60 -8.37 -0.23
C LEU A 121 -21.36 -9.40 0.88
N LEU A 122 -21.33 -10.70 0.55
CA LEU A 122 -21.05 -11.77 1.51
C LEU A 122 -19.63 -11.68 2.07
N HIS A 123 -18.65 -11.35 1.23
CA HIS A 123 -17.29 -11.12 1.69
C HIS A 123 -17.19 -9.90 2.62
N TYR A 124 -17.89 -8.81 2.32
CA TYR A 124 -17.91 -7.63 3.18
C TYR A 124 -18.56 -7.91 4.54
N ILE A 125 -19.68 -8.64 4.55
CA ILE A 125 -20.39 -9.01 5.79
C ILE A 125 -19.53 -9.95 6.64
N SER A 126 -18.91 -10.97 6.05
CA SER A 126 -18.02 -11.90 6.78
C SER A 126 -16.79 -11.19 7.36
N ALA A 127 -16.14 -10.30 6.59
CA ALA A 127 -15.02 -9.50 7.08
C ALA A 127 -15.41 -8.56 8.24
N THR A 128 -16.65 -8.06 8.24
CA THR A 128 -17.16 -7.18 9.30
C THR A 128 -17.59 -7.96 10.55
N LEU A 129 -18.10 -9.19 10.39
CA LEU A 129 -18.57 -10.03 11.50
C LEU A 129 -17.46 -10.87 12.17
N LEU A 130 -16.39 -11.19 11.45
CA LEU A 130 -15.21 -11.90 11.98
C LEU A 130 -14.13 -10.95 12.51
N GLY A 131 -14.37 -9.64 12.48
CA GLY A 131 -13.53 -8.63 13.13
C GLY A 131 -13.72 -8.58 14.65
N LYS A 132 -13.40 -9.69 15.36
CA LYS A 132 -13.05 -9.73 16.78
C LYS A 132 -12.03 -10.82 17.05
#